data_AF-A0A9D5FR28-F1
#
_entry.id   AF-A0A9D5FR28-F1
#
_cell.length_a   1.000
_cell.length_b   1.000
_cell.length_c   1.000
_cell.angle_alpha   90.00
_cell.angle_beta   90.00
_cell.angle_gamma   90.00
#
_symmetry.space_group_name_H-M   'P 1'
#
loop_
_entity.id
_entity.type
_entity.pdbx_description
1 polymer ?
#
loop_
_entity_poly.entity_id
_entity_poly.type
_entity_poly.pdbx_seq_one_letter_code
_entity_poly.pdbx_strand_id
1 'polypeptide(L)' 'NSVGMERRGISEDAQKTIKEAYRITYRKGLSTSQALEAMKAELQTCPEAEHFVSFIRNSERGIIK' A
#
# COMPACT_ATOMS: atom_id res chain seq x y z
N ASN A 1 -2.29 -11.16 -1.04
CA ASN A 1 -3.33 -11.91 -1.75
C ASN A 1 -3.26 -11.57 -3.25
N SER A 2 -2.27 -12.10 -3.97
CA SER A 2 -2.07 -11.77 -5.39
C SER A 2 -3.12 -12.47 -6.28
N VAL A 3 -3.38 -13.75 -6.04
CA VAL A 3 -4.35 -14.56 -6.79
C VAL A 3 -5.77 -13.99 -6.72
N GLY A 4 -6.18 -13.47 -5.55
CA GLY A 4 -7.51 -12.85 -5.40
C GLY A 4 -7.66 -11.51 -6.14
N MET A 5 -6.57 -10.75 -6.30
CA MET A 5 -6.57 -9.51 -7.07
C MET A 5 -6.67 -9.79 -8.57
N GLU A 6 -5.95 -10.80 -9.04
CA GLU A 6 -6.01 -11.26 -10.43
C GLU A 6 -7.41 -11.75 -10.82
N ARG A 7 -8.05 -12.57 -9.96
CA ARG A 7 -9.43 -13.02 -10.15
C ARG A 7 -10.46 -11.88 -10.17
N ARG A 8 -10.15 -10.74 -9.56
CA ARG A 8 -11.01 -9.54 -9.56
C ARG A 8 -10.70 -8.59 -10.72
N GLY A 9 -9.79 -8.96 -11.61
CA GLY A 9 -9.41 -8.15 -12.77
C GLY A 9 -8.61 -6.89 -12.42
N ILE A 10 -7.95 -6.86 -11.25
CA ILE A 10 -7.06 -5.74 -10.92
C ILE A 10 -5.86 -5.78 -11.86
N SER A 11 -5.60 -4.64 -12.53
CA SER A 11 -4.51 -4.49 -13.48
C SER A 11 -3.15 -4.81 -12.85
N GLU A 12 -2.23 -5.35 -13.65
CA GLU A 12 -0.89 -5.70 -13.18
C GLU A 12 -0.13 -4.50 -12.60
N ASP A 13 -0.34 -3.30 -13.17
CA ASP A 13 0.20 -2.05 -12.64
C ASP A 13 -0.28 -1.78 -11.21
N ALA A 14 -1.60 -1.81 -10.99
CA ALA A 14 -2.18 -1.63 -9.66
C ALA A 14 -1.69 -2.72 -8.68
N GLN A 15 -1.57 -3.97 -9.12
CA GLN A 15 -0.99 -5.04 -8.28
C GLN A 15 0.46 -4.78 -7.91
N LYS A 16 1.28 -4.24 -8.82
CA LYS A 16 2.68 -3.83 -8.53
C LYS A 16 2.70 -2.69 -7.52
N THR A 17 1.88 -1.67 -7.72
CA THR A 17 1.78 -0.52 -6.80
C THR A 17 1.37 -0.96 -5.39
N ILE A 18 0.39 -1.87 -5.25
CA ILE A 18 0.01 -2.42 -3.94
C ILE A 18 1.16 -3.21 -3.30
N LYS A 19 1.91 -4.01 -4.08
CA LYS A 19 3.09 -4.74 -3.57
C LYS A 19 4.20 -3.79 -3.09
N GLU A 20 4.44 -2.71 -3.83
CA GLU A 20 5.40 -1.68 -3.46
C GLU A 20 4.96 -0.96 -2.18
N ALA A 21 3.68 -0.57 -2.07
CA ALA A 21 3.11 0.00 -0.86
C ALA A 21 3.32 -0.92 0.35
N TYR A 22 3.02 -2.22 0.20
CA TYR A 22 3.25 -3.21 1.25
C TYR A 22 4.73 -3.31 1.64
N ARG A 23 5.65 -3.29 0.67
CA ARG A 23 7.10 -3.29 0.93
C ARG A 23 7.53 -2.05 1.72
N ILE A 24 7.04 -0.87 1.37
CA ILE A 24 7.36 0.38 2.06
C ILE A 24 6.90 0.31 3.52
N THR A 25 5.67 -0.17 3.78
CA THR A 25 5.14 -0.26 5.15
C THR A 25 5.86 -1.27 6.03
N TYR A 26 6.11 -2.47 5.49
CA TYR A 26 6.48 -3.64 6.29
C TYR A 26 7.96 -4.00 6.19
N ARG A 27 8.63 -3.68 5.09
CA ARG A 27 10.00 -4.14 4.81
C ARG A 27 11.06 -3.06 4.84
N LYS A 28 10.72 -1.78 4.61
CA LYS A 28 11.69 -0.67 4.67
C LYS A 28 12.04 -0.23 6.10
N GLY A 29 11.39 -0.79 7.13
CA GLY A 29 11.65 -0.42 8.54
C GLY A 29 11.22 1.01 8.91
N LEU A 30 10.45 1.67 8.05
CA LEU A 30 9.99 3.05 8.23
C LEU A 30 8.91 3.14 9.30
N SER A 31 8.82 4.29 9.96
CA SER A 31 7.66 4.62 10.80
C SER A 31 6.40 4.78 9.93
N THR A 32 5.21 4.68 10.52
CA THR A 32 3.95 4.81 9.75
C THR A 32 3.89 6.13 8.99
N SER A 33 4.28 7.25 9.61
CA SER A 33 4.32 8.56 8.93
C SER A 33 5.32 8.58 7.77
N GLN A 34 6.53 8.06 7.97
CA GLN A 34 7.55 7.99 6.91
C GLN A 34 7.11 7.08 5.75
N ALA A 35 6.47 5.95 6.06
CA ALA A 35 5.91 5.06 5.06
C ALA A 35 4.82 5.76 4.24
N LEU A 36 3.93 6.54 4.88
CA LEU A 36 2.91 7.32 4.18
C LEU A 36 3.51 8.39 3.26
N GLU A 37 4.57 9.05 3.68
CA GLU A 37 5.29 10.03 2.85
C GLU A 37 6.00 9.36 1.67
N ALA A 38 6.72 8.27 1.92
CA ALA A 38 7.37 7.48 0.87
C ALA A 38 6.36 6.94 -0.15
N MET A 39 5.19 6.47 0.30
CA MET A 39 4.12 6.05 -0.59
C MET A 39 3.62 7.17 -1.48
N LYS A 40 3.44 8.38 -0.96
CA LYS A 40 3.00 9.54 -1.76
C LYS A 40 4.04 9.98 -2.78
N ALA A 41 5.33 9.75 -2.51
CA ALA A 41 6.42 10.16 -3.38
C ALA A 41 6.79 9.09 -4.43
N GLU A 42 6.78 7.81 -4.06
CA GLU A 42 7.27 6.70 -4.89
C GLU A 42 6.15 5.97 -5.64
N LEU A 43 4.90 5.96 -5.14
CA LEU A 43 3.82 5.19 -5.76
C LEU A 43 3.06 6.01 -6.79
N GLN A 44 2.70 5.33 -7.89
CA GLN A 44 1.73 5.84 -8.84
C GLN A 44 0.37 6.00 -8.18
N THR A 45 -0.31 7.13 -8.43
CA THR A 45 -1.66 7.37 -7.92
C THR A 45 -2.63 6.43 -8.61
N CYS A 46 -3.11 5.42 -7.88
CA CYS A 46 -4.18 4.52 -8.29
C CYS A 46 -5.17 4.33 -7.13
N PRO A 47 -6.44 4.02 -7.41
CA PRO A 47 -7.48 3.95 -6.38
C PRO A 47 -7.16 2.88 -5.32
N GLU A 48 -6.48 1.80 -5.69
CA GLU A 48 -6.08 0.75 -4.75
C GLU A 48 -4.97 1.20 -3.79
N ALA A 49 -4.01 1.98 -4.28
CA ALA A 49 -2.94 2.54 -3.45
C ALA A 49 -3.48 3.60 -2.50
N GLU A 50 -4.37 4.48 -2.97
CA GLU A 50 -5.04 5.46 -2.11
C GLU A 50 -5.86 4.79 -1.01
N HIS A 51 -6.59 3.72 -1.36
CA HIS A 51 -7.33 2.94 -0.38
C HIS A 51 -6.39 2.35 0.68
N PHE A 52 -5.24 1.82 0.29
CA PHE A 52 -4.24 1.28 1.22
C PHE A 52 -3.64 2.36 2.13
N VAL A 53 -3.26 3.51 1.57
CA VAL A 53 -2.75 4.67 2.33
C VAL A 53 -3.81 5.17 3.32
N SER A 54 -5.06 5.28 2.88
CA SER A 54 -6.18 5.69 3.74
C SER A 54 -6.43 4.69 4.87
N PHE A 55 -6.35 3.39 4.59
CA PHE A 55 -6.47 2.34 5.61
C PHE A 55 -5.40 2.49 6.70
N ILE A 56 -4.13 2.66 6.31
CA ILE A 56 -3.03 2.85 7.26
C ILE A 56 -3.24 4.13 8.07
N ARG A 57 -3.64 5.23 7.40
CA ARG A 57 -3.84 6.54 8.04
C ARG A 57 -4.98 6.53 9.07
N ASN A 58 -6.06 5.83 8.79
CA ASN A 58 -7.25 5.78 9.65
C ASN A 58 -7.19 4.64 10.68
N SER A 59 -6.06 3.94 10.80
CA SER A 59 -5.92 2.82 11.72
C SER A 59 -5.72 3.32 13.16
N GLU A 60 -6.80 3.39 13.95
CA GLU A 60 -6.75 3.81 15.36
C GLU A 60 -5.86 2.92 16.25
N ARG A 61 -5.87 1.61 16.00
CA ARG A 61 -5.06 0.64 16.76
C ARG A 61 -3.65 0.48 16.20
N GLY A 62 -3.33 1.21 15.13
CA GLY A 62 -2.15 0.97 14.32
C GLY A 62 -2.26 -0.30 13.48
N ILE A 63 -1.27 -0.47 12.62
CA ILE A 63 -1.15 -1.64 11.75
C ILE A 63 -0.20 -2.66 12.39
N ILE A 64 -0.52 -3.94 12.20
CA ILE A 64 0.42 -5.04 12.50
C ILE A 64 1.69 -4.76 11.70
N LYS A 65 2.86 -5.06 12.27
CA LYS A 65 4.17 -4.99 11.60
C LYS A 65 4.87 -6.33 11.68
#